data_AF-A0A6J2D7E1-F1
#
_entry.id   AF-A0A6J2D7E1-F1
#
_cell.length_a   1.000
_cell.length_b   1.000
_cell.length_c   1.000
_cell.angle_alpha   90.00
_cell.angle_beta   90.00
_cell.angle_gamma   90.00
#
_symmetry.space_group_name_H-M   'P 1'
#
loop_
_entity.id
_entity.type
_entity.pdbx_description
1 polymer ?
#
loop_
_entity_poly.entity_id
_entity_poly.type
_entity_poly.pdbx_seq_one_letter_code
_entity_poly.pdbx_strand_id
1 'polypeptide(L)'
;MTNPAIQNDFSYYRRTLSRMRINNVPAEGENEVNNELANRMSLFYAEATPMLKTLSDATTKFVSENKNLPIENTTDCLSTMASVCRVMLETPEYRSRFTNEETVSFCLRVMVGVIILYDHVHPVGAFAKTSKIDMKGCIKVLKDQPPNSVEGLLNALRYTTKHLNDETTSKQIKSMLQ
;
A
#
# COMPACT_ATOMS: atom_id res chain seq x y z
N MET A 1 -5.19 -5.89 7.39
CA MET A 1 -5.16 -7.29 6.90
C MET A 1 -5.50 -8.31 7.99
N THR A 2 -5.02 -8.19 9.22
CA THR A 2 -5.15 -9.24 10.26
C THR A 2 -6.43 -9.20 11.09
N ASN A 3 -7.31 -8.22 10.87
CA ASN A 3 -8.58 -8.11 11.60
C ASN A 3 -9.78 -8.31 10.64
N PRO A 4 -10.30 -9.53 10.50
CA PRO A 4 -11.45 -9.81 9.63
C PRO A 4 -12.77 -9.26 10.18
N ALA A 5 -12.85 -8.93 11.49
CA ALA A 5 -14.06 -8.40 12.10
C ALA A 5 -14.48 -7.06 11.49
N ILE A 6 -13.53 -6.22 11.07
CA ILE A 6 -13.81 -4.90 10.46
C ILE A 6 -14.80 -5.01 9.28
N GLN A 7 -14.54 -5.92 8.33
CA GLN A 7 -15.45 -6.11 7.19
C GLN A 7 -16.74 -6.82 7.61
N ASN A 8 -16.67 -7.77 8.54
CA ASN A 8 -17.82 -8.54 9.00
C ASN A 8 -18.84 -7.64 9.71
N ASP A 9 -18.38 -6.84 10.66
CA ASP A 9 -19.16 -5.92 11.47
C ASP A 9 -19.83 -4.88 10.59
N PHE A 10 -19.07 -4.29 9.65
CA PHE A 10 -19.64 -3.32 8.72
C PHE A 10 -20.68 -3.94 7.78
N SER A 11 -20.45 -5.17 7.32
CA SER A 11 -21.41 -5.90 6.50
C SER A 11 -22.69 -6.24 7.29
N TYR A 12 -22.55 -6.61 8.56
CA TYR A 12 -23.68 -6.85 9.45
C TYR A 12 -24.48 -5.58 9.70
N TYR A 13 -23.80 -4.47 10.02
CA TYR A 13 -24.39 -3.15 10.18
C TYR A 13 -25.26 -2.78 8.98
N ARG A 14 -24.72 -2.87 7.75
CA ARG A 14 -25.47 -2.55 6.52
C ARG A 14 -26.73 -3.39 6.33
N ARG A 15 -26.65 -4.71 6.57
CA ARG A 15 -27.80 -5.63 6.43
C ARG A 15 -28.88 -5.31 7.47
N THR A 16 -28.48 -5.02 8.70
CA THR A 16 -29.42 -4.72 9.79
C THR A 16 -30.10 -3.38 9.57
N LEU A 17 -29.36 -2.35 9.17
CA LEU A 17 -29.90 -1.03 8.85
C LEU A 17 -30.93 -1.08 7.72
N SER A 18 -30.64 -1.83 6.65
CA SER A 18 -31.57 -2.02 5.53
C SER A 18 -32.88 -2.69 5.98
N ARG A 19 -32.81 -3.71 6.85
CA ARG A 19 -34.01 -4.38 7.41
C ARG A 19 -34.82 -3.47 8.32
N MET A 20 -34.16 -2.68 9.18
CA MET A 20 -34.84 -1.73 10.07
C MET A 20 -35.62 -0.67 9.28
N ARG A 21 -35.03 -0.14 8.20
CA ARG A 21 -35.68 0.81 7.30
C ARG A 21 -36.92 0.22 6.60
N ILE A 22 -36.87 -1.05 6.19
CA ILE A 22 -38.03 -1.74 5.58
C ILE A 22 -39.15 -1.91 6.60
N ASN A 23 -38.81 -2.19 7.86
CA ASN A 23 -39.78 -2.42 8.93
C ASN A 23 -40.25 -1.14 9.63
N ASN A 24 -39.91 0.05 9.12
CA ASN A 24 -40.21 1.36 9.72
C ASN A 24 -39.84 1.48 11.21
N VAL A 25 -38.82 0.73 11.66
CA VAL A 25 -38.28 0.87 13.01
C VAL A 25 -37.45 2.16 13.02
N PRO A 26 -37.76 3.15 13.88
CA PRO A 26 -36.97 4.37 13.95
C PRO A 26 -35.53 4.02 14.30
N ALA A 27 -34.59 4.41 13.46
CA ALA A 27 -33.18 4.35 13.80
C ALA A 27 -32.90 5.47 14.81
N GLU A 28 -32.65 5.14 16.07
CA GLU A 28 -32.45 6.11 17.16
C GLU A 28 -31.09 6.84 17.13
N GLY A 29 -30.51 7.09 15.96
CA GLY A 29 -29.17 7.67 15.84
C GLY A 29 -29.10 8.86 14.90
N GLU A 30 -28.79 10.05 15.43
CA GLU A 30 -28.46 11.26 14.65
C GLU A 30 -27.23 11.08 13.72
N ASN A 31 -26.46 10.00 13.90
CA ASN A 31 -25.22 9.70 13.16
C ASN A 31 -25.34 8.49 12.22
N GLU A 32 -26.52 8.25 11.62
CA GLU A 32 -26.71 7.14 10.69
C GLU A 32 -25.87 7.30 9.40
N VAL A 33 -25.20 6.23 8.98
CA VAL A 33 -24.44 6.21 7.72
C VAL A 33 -25.41 6.07 6.55
N ASN A 34 -25.47 7.08 5.69
CA ASN A 34 -26.28 7.01 4.48
C ASN A 34 -25.74 5.96 3.47
N ASN A 35 -26.57 5.54 2.51
CA ASN A 35 -26.23 4.44 1.60
C ASN A 35 -25.03 4.77 0.68
N GLU A 36 -24.87 6.03 0.27
CA GLU A 36 -23.76 6.46 -0.58
C GLU A 36 -22.42 6.39 0.16
N LEU A 37 -22.36 6.91 1.38
CA LEU A 37 -21.20 6.80 2.26
C LEU A 37 -20.92 5.32 2.59
N ALA A 38 -21.95 4.52 2.86
CA ALA A 38 -21.79 3.10 3.13
C ALA A 38 -21.19 2.33 1.95
N ASN A 39 -21.57 2.67 0.71
CA ASN A 39 -20.96 2.08 -0.49
C ASN A 39 -19.47 2.43 -0.61
N ARG A 40 -19.11 3.69 -0.38
CA ARG A 40 -17.70 4.12 -0.36
C ARG A 40 -16.89 3.41 0.72
N MET A 41 -17.44 3.28 1.92
CA MET A 41 -16.82 2.53 3.02
C MET A 41 -16.65 1.05 2.69
N SER A 42 -17.64 0.41 2.03
CA SER A 42 -17.52 -0.98 1.61
C SER A 42 -16.38 -1.19 0.62
N LEU A 43 -16.25 -0.31 -0.38
CA LEU A 43 -15.12 -0.36 -1.33
C LEU A 43 -13.78 -0.12 -0.61
N PHE A 44 -13.74 0.85 0.30
CA PHE A 44 -12.55 1.15 1.09
C PHE A 44 -12.09 -0.08 1.90
N TYR A 45 -12.98 -0.71 2.66
CA TYR A 45 -12.61 -1.86 3.49
C TYR A 45 -12.41 -3.16 2.71
N ALA A 46 -12.91 -3.26 1.47
CA ALA A 46 -12.67 -4.42 0.61
C ALA A 46 -11.21 -4.54 0.15
N GLU A 47 -10.48 -3.42 0.11
CA GLU A 47 -9.07 -3.38 -0.25
C GLU A 47 -8.18 -4.05 0.80
N ALA A 48 -7.15 -4.77 0.36
CA ALA A 48 -6.18 -5.40 1.25
C ALA A 48 -5.46 -4.36 2.15
N THR A 49 -5.14 -3.21 1.57
CA THR A 49 -4.48 -2.08 2.25
C THR A 49 -5.24 -0.77 1.98
N PRO A 50 -6.37 -0.52 2.69
CA PRO A 50 -7.28 0.58 2.38
C PRO A 50 -6.61 1.95 2.31
N MET A 51 -5.81 2.31 3.32
CA MET A 51 -5.12 3.61 3.36
C MET A 51 -4.09 3.77 2.24
N LEU A 52 -3.36 2.69 1.91
CA LEU A 52 -2.35 2.74 0.86
C LEU A 52 -2.97 2.83 -0.53
N LYS A 53 -4.13 2.18 -0.74
CA LYS A 53 -4.92 2.35 -1.96
C LYS A 53 -5.37 3.80 -2.13
N THR A 54 -5.91 4.40 -1.08
CA THR A 54 -6.31 5.82 -1.10
C THR A 54 -5.13 6.75 -1.42
N LEU A 55 -3.95 6.53 -0.82
CA LEU A 55 -2.75 7.31 -1.13
C LEU A 55 -2.26 7.09 -2.57
N SER A 56 -2.35 5.86 -3.08
CA SER A 56 -2.03 5.54 -4.48
C SER A 56 -2.92 6.31 -5.45
N ASP A 57 -4.23 6.30 -5.20
CA ASP A 57 -5.21 7.02 -6.01
C ASP A 57 -5.00 8.54 -5.94
N ALA A 58 -4.70 9.06 -4.75
CA ALA A 58 -4.40 10.47 -4.55
C ALA A 58 -3.12 10.90 -5.29
N THR A 59 -2.08 10.07 -5.29
CA THR A 59 -0.82 10.35 -5.99
C THR A 59 -1.01 10.28 -7.51
N THR A 60 -1.78 9.31 -7.99
CA THR A 60 -2.18 9.20 -9.40
C THR A 60 -3.00 10.41 -9.84
N LYS A 61 -3.94 10.85 -9.01
CA LYS A 61 -4.74 12.06 -9.23
C LYS A 61 -3.87 13.30 -9.30
N PHE A 62 -2.93 13.48 -8.37
CA PHE A 62 -1.98 14.60 -8.37
C PHE A 62 -1.23 14.72 -9.70
N VAL A 63 -0.67 13.62 -10.20
CA VAL A 63 0.05 13.61 -11.49
C VAL A 63 -0.89 13.88 -12.66
N SER A 64 -2.13 13.36 -12.60
CA SER A 64 -3.13 13.56 -13.67
C SER A 64 -3.65 15.00 -13.76
N GLU A 65 -3.75 15.70 -12.62
CA GLU A 65 -4.22 17.08 -12.52
C GLU A 65 -3.11 18.10 -12.83
N ASN A 66 -1.84 17.75 -12.62
CA ASN A 66 -0.69 18.64 -12.83
C ASN A 66 0.11 18.27 -14.09
N LYS A 67 -0.56 18.21 -15.25
CA LYS A 67 0.04 17.78 -16.53
C LYS A 67 1.21 18.65 -17.02
N ASN A 68 1.32 19.87 -16.50
CA ASN A 68 2.42 20.80 -16.78
C ASN A 68 3.71 20.46 -16.02
N LEU A 69 3.64 19.59 -15.01
CA LEU A 69 4.81 19.11 -14.28
C LEU A 69 5.33 17.82 -14.92
N PRO A 70 6.65 17.68 -15.13
CA PRO A 70 7.23 16.41 -15.51
C PRO A 70 6.91 15.32 -14.48
N ILE A 71 6.41 14.18 -14.94
CA ILE A 71 6.09 13.03 -14.07
C ILE A 71 7.29 12.57 -13.24
N GLU A 72 8.49 12.74 -13.82
CA GLU A 72 9.78 12.44 -13.19
C GLU A 72 9.96 13.17 -11.87
N ASN A 73 9.45 14.39 -11.70
CA ASN A 73 9.52 15.12 -10.43
C ASN A 73 8.86 14.35 -9.29
N THR A 74 7.77 13.62 -9.59
CA THR A 74 7.06 12.80 -8.60
C THR A 74 7.72 11.44 -8.47
N THR A 75 7.98 10.75 -9.59
CA THR A 75 8.50 9.38 -9.55
C THR A 75 9.94 9.33 -9.04
N ASP A 76 10.76 10.33 -9.33
CA ASP A 76 12.15 10.40 -8.86
C ASP A 76 12.20 10.69 -7.36
N CYS A 77 11.30 11.53 -6.85
CA CYS A 77 11.14 11.75 -5.41
C CYS A 77 10.84 10.42 -4.69
N LEU A 78 9.85 9.66 -5.17
CA LEU A 78 9.48 8.37 -4.59
C LEU A 78 10.63 7.34 -4.68
N SER A 79 11.28 7.24 -5.84
CA SER A 79 12.40 6.30 -6.04
C SER A 79 13.64 6.66 -5.20
N THR A 80 13.89 7.95 -4.98
CA THR A 80 14.96 8.44 -4.11
C THR A 80 14.69 8.08 -2.67
N MET A 81 13.46 8.31 -2.17
CA MET A 81 13.06 7.87 -0.83
C MET A 81 13.20 6.36 -0.66
N ALA A 82 12.76 5.57 -1.66
CA ALA A 82 12.91 4.11 -1.64
C ALA A 82 14.39 3.70 -1.53
N SER A 83 15.25 4.33 -2.33
CA SER A 83 16.68 4.07 -2.35
C SER A 83 17.37 4.46 -1.03
N VAL A 84 17.02 5.61 -0.45
CA VAL A 84 17.52 6.06 0.84
C VAL A 84 17.15 5.05 1.93
N CYS A 85 15.89 4.62 2.00
CA CYS A 85 15.47 3.60 2.96
C CYS A 85 16.18 2.25 2.74
N ARG A 86 16.32 1.78 1.50
CA ARG A 86 17.03 0.52 1.19
C ARG A 86 18.49 0.60 1.62
N VAL A 87 19.22 1.63 1.21
CA VAL A 87 20.66 1.80 1.52
C VAL A 87 20.87 1.91 3.03
N MET A 88 20.00 2.63 3.73
CA MET A 88 20.01 2.71 5.18
C MET A 88 19.86 1.35 5.87
N LEU A 89 19.06 0.44 5.30
CA LEU A 89 18.75 -0.86 5.86
C LEU A 89 19.72 -1.99 5.44
N GLU A 90 20.31 -1.89 4.24
CA GLU A 90 21.20 -2.89 3.67
C GLU A 90 22.67 -2.66 4.06
N THR A 91 23.10 -1.40 4.20
CA THR A 91 24.50 -1.07 4.53
C THR A 91 24.75 -1.23 6.04
N PRO A 92 25.60 -2.18 6.48
CA PRO A 92 25.85 -2.44 7.90
C PRO A 92 26.35 -1.21 8.67
N GLU A 93 27.16 -0.36 8.03
CA GLU A 93 27.71 0.86 8.61
C GLU A 93 26.67 1.94 8.87
N TYR A 94 25.55 1.94 8.14
CA TYR A 94 24.41 2.83 8.38
C TYR A 94 23.44 2.20 9.35
N ARG A 95 23.18 0.90 9.21
CA ARG A 95 22.30 0.15 10.10
C ARG A 95 22.79 0.16 11.55
N SER A 96 24.10 0.07 11.77
CA SER A 96 24.70 0.12 13.10
C SER A 96 24.59 1.50 13.78
N ARG A 97 24.29 2.56 13.01
CA ARG A 97 24.02 3.90 13.55
C ARG A 97 22.59 4.05 14.07
N PHE A 98 21.70 3.11 13.77
CA PHE A 98 20.36 3.11 14.35
C PHE A 98 20.41 2.64 15.79
N THR A 99 20.03 3.54 16.70
CA THR A 99 19.93 3.24 18.12
C THR A 99 18.62 2.54 18.47
N ASN A 100 17.61 2.61 17.59
CA ASN A 100 16.23 2.19 17.87
C ASN A 100 15.72 1.24 16.78
N GLU A 101 15.12 0.11 17.18
CA GLU A 101 14.45 -0.81 16.25
C GLU A 101 13.26 -0.17 15.53
N GLU A 102 12.64 0.84 16.14
CA GLU A 102 11.56 1.61 15.53
C GLU A 102 11.99 2.29 14.22
N THR A 103 13.25 2.74 14.13
CA THR A 103 13.80 3.36 12.92
C THR A 103 13.86 2.37 11.76
N VAL A 104 14.23 1.11 12.03
CA VAL A 104 14.22 0.03 11.04
C VAL A 104 12.78 -0.20 10.57
N SER A 105 11.86 -0.36 11.52
CA SER A 105 10.43 -0.52 11.26
C SER A 105 9.82 0.62 10.44
N PHE A 106 10.21 1.86 10.73
CA PHE A 106 9.81 3.04 10.00
C PHE A 106 10.32 3.01 8.55
N CYS A 107 11.62 2.77 8.36
CA CYS A 107 12.23 2.74 7.03
C CYS A 107 11.63 1.63 6.15
N LEU A 108 11.35 0.45 6.72
CA LEU A 108 10.70 -0.66 5.99
C LEU A 108 9.31 -0.26 5.49
N ARG A 109 8.50 0.40 6.34
CA ARG A 109 7.14 0.86 6.01
C ARG A 109 7.17 1.98 4.97
N VAL A 110 8.06 2.96 5.13
CA VAL A 110 8.24 4.06 4.17
C VAL A 110 8.66 3.49 2.82
N MET A 111 9.67 2.62 2.78
CA MET A 111 10.17 1.98 1.56
C MET A 111 9.03 1.29 0.80
N VAL A 112 8.28 0.42 1.46
CA VAL A 112 7.17 -0.33 0.83
C VAL A 112 6.05 0.61 0.36
N GLY A 113 5.72 1.63 1.16
CA GLY A 113 4.74 2.64 0.79
C GLY A 113 5.12 3.35 -0.51
N VAL A 114 6.33 3.94 -0.58
CA VAL A 114 6.76 4.69 -1.76
C VAL A 114 7.00 3.80 -2.99
N ILE A 115 7.38 2.53 -2.80
CA ILE A 115 7.46 1.56 -3.91
C ILE A 115 6.09 1.35 -4.54
N ILE A 116 5.04 1.16 -3.73
CA ILE A 116 3.69 0.93 -4.24
C ILE A 116 3.15 2.21 -4.90
N LEU A 117 3.39 3.39 -4.32
CA LEU A 117 3.01 4.65 -4.97
C LEU A 117 3.72 4.83 -6.33
N TYR A 118 5.04 4.54 -6.38
CA TYR A 118 5.80 4.60 -7.62
C TYR A 118 5.25 3.62 -8.66
N ASP A 119 4.91 2.40 -8.25
CA ASP A 119 4.38 1.38 -9.16
C ASP A 119 3.05 1.79 -9.80
N HIS A 120 2.20 2.54 -9.10
CA HIS A 120 0.93 3.00 -9.66
C HIS A 120 1.08 4.23 -10.57
N VAL A 121 2.03 5.10 -10.27
CA VAL A 121 2.23 6.38 -10.97
C VAL A 121 3.18 6.26 -12.16
N HIS A 122 4.26 5.50 -12.05
CA HIS A 122 5.26 5.38 -13.09
C HIS A 122 4.71 4.57 -14.29
N PRO A 123 4.90 5.03 -15.55
CA PRO A 123 4.21 4.42 -16.71
C PRO A 123 4.51 2.93 -16.93
N VAL A 124 5.73 2.50 -16.60
CA VAL A 124 6.16 1.09 -16.72
C VAL A 124 6.18 0.34 -15.37
N GLY A 125 5.72 0.99 -14.30
CA GLY A 125 5.72 0.42 -12.96
C GLY A 125 7.09 0.34 -12.30
N ALA A 126 7.10 -0.22 -11.08
CA ALA A 126 8.29 -0.41 -10.25
C ALA A 126 9.11 -1.65 -10.66
N PHE A 127 8.52 -2.57 -11.41
CA PHE A 127 9.07 -3.89 -11.70
C PHE A 127 9.79 -4.01 -13.05
N ALA A 128 9.62 -3.03 -13.93
CA ALA A 128 10.30 -2.99 -15.23
C ALA A 128 11.82 -2.81 -15.06
N LYS A 129 12.60 -3.32 -16.03
CA LYS A 129 14.07 -3.18 -16.02
C LYS A 129 14.55 -1.72 -16.05
N THR A 130 13.74 -0.82 -16.59
CA THR A 130 14.01 0.63 -16.67
C THR A 130 13.56 1.39 -15.42
N SER A 131 12.96 0.72 -14.44
CA SER A 131 12.58 1.31 -13.15
C SER A 131 13.82 1.80 -12.40
N LYS A 132 13.69 2.93 -11.70
CA LYS A 132 14.73 3.46 -10.81
C LYS A 132 14.76 2.73 -9.45
N ILE A 133 13.80 1.84 -9.19
CA ILE A 133 13.71 1.09 -7.93
C ILE A 133 14.43 -0.26 -8.08
N ASP A 134 15.44 -0.49 -7.24
CA ASP A 134 16.05 -1.82 -7.08
C ASP A 134 15.11 -2.75 -6.31
N MET A 135 14.20 -3.37 -7.06
CA MET A 135 13.15 -4.17 -6.47
C MET A 135 13.70 -5.46 -5.81
N LYS A 136 14.79 -6.02 -6.33
CA LYS A 136 15.42 -7.20 -5.73
C LYS A 136 16.05 -6.86 -4.39
N GLY A 137 16.80 -5.76 -4.32
CA GLY A 137 17.42 -5.28 -3.09
C GLY A 137 16.37 -4.96 -2.02
N CYS A 138 15.30 -4.26 -2.38
CA CYS A 138 14.22 -3.94 -1.44
C CYS A 138 13.50 -5.18 -0.88
N ILE A 139 13.21 -6.19 -1.71
CA ILE A 139 12.58 -7.44 -1.23
C ILE A 139 13.55 -8.25 -0.37
N LYS A 140 14.84 -8.26 -0.72
CA LYS A 140 15.88 -8.91 0.09
C LYS A 140 15.94 -8.29 1.49
N VAL A 141 15.99 -6.95 1.59
CA VAL A 141 15.98 -6.23 2.87
C VAL A 141 14.77 -6.60 3.74
N LEU A 142 13.59 -6.82 3.13
CA LEU A 142 12.41 -7.30 3.84
C LEU A 142 12.59 -8.75 4.31
N LYS A 143 13.09 -9.65 3.46
CA LYS A 143 13.32 -11.07 3.80
C LYS A 143 14.39 -11.28 4.87
N ASP A 144 15.31 -10.34 5.03
CA ASP A 144 16.34 -10.37 6.07
C ASP A 144 15.79 -9.97 7.46
N GLN A 145 14.52 -9.57 7.56
CA GLN A 145 13.86 -9.26 8.84
C GLN A 145 13.15 -10.50 9.41
N PRO A 146 12.84 -10.50 10.73
CA PRO A 146 12.00 -11.53 11.32
C PRO A 146 10.66 -11.66 10.56
N PRO A 147 10.26 -12.86 10.07
CA PRO A 147 9.12 -13.01 9.17
C PRO A 147 7.82 -12.37 9.68
N ASN A 148 7.55 -12.53 10.98
CA ASN A 148 6.34 -12.02 11.62
C ASN A 148 6.24 -10.48 11.64
N SER A 149 7.36 -9.76 11.53
CA SER A 149 7.36 -8.28 11.57
C SER A 149 7.12 -7.64 10.20
N VAL A 150 7.35 -8.39 9.11
CA VAL A 150 7.29 -7.89 7.72
C VAL A 150 6.25 -8.58 6.85
N GLU A 151 5.60 -9.64 7.30
CA GLU A 151 4.62 -10.38 6.50
C GLU A 151 3.49 -9.47 5.97
N GLY A 152 3.04 -8.51 6.76
CA GLY A 152 2.06 -7.50 6.31
C GLY A 152 2.57 -6.62 5.16
N LEU A 153 3.88 -6.31 5.14
CA LEU A 153 4.52 -5.52 4.09
C LEU A 153 4.73 -6.34 2.82
N LEU A 154 5.14 -7.60 2.95
CA LEU A 154 5.23 -8.54 1.82
C LEU A 154 3.85 -8.73 1.18
N ASN A 155 2.80 -8.87 1.99
CA ASN A 155 1.43 -8.95 1.48
C ASN A 155 0.96 -7.67 0.78
N ALA A 156 1.36 -6.49 1.26
CA ALA A 156 1.10 -5.24 0.53
C ALA A 156 1.76 -5.26 -0.86
N LEU A 157 3.00 -5.75 -0.97
CA LEU A 157 3.67 -5.93 -2.27
C LEU A 157 3.01 -6.99 -3.15
N ARG A 158 2.39 -8.03 -2.58
CA ARG A 158 1.71 -9.08 -3.36
C ARG A 158 0.36 -8.62 -3.91
N TYR A 159 -0.40 -7.85 -3.13
CA TYR A 159 -1.82 -7.61 -3.42
C TYR A 159 -2.15 -6.18 -3.83
N THR A 160 -1.30 -5.20 -3.50
CA THR A 160 -1.58 -3.79 -3.76
C THR A 160 -0.79 -3.24 -4.95
N THR A 161 0.26 -3.93 -5.41
CA THR A 161 1.01 -3.53 -6.61
C THR A 161 0.20 -3.72 -7.88
N LYS A 162 0.41 -2.83 -8.84
CA LYS A 162 -0.25 -2.83 -10.15
C LYS A 162 0.47 -3.75 -11.15
N HIS A 163 1.81 -3.72 -11.19
CA HIS A 163 2.58 -4.36 -12.27
C HIS A 163 3.32 -5.64 -11.87
N LEU A 164 3.14 -6.14 -10.63
CA LEU A 164 3.80 -7.39 -10.19
C LEU A 164 3.47 -8.58 -11.09
N ASN A 165 2.22 -8.67 -11.56
CA ASN A 165 1.75 -9.82 -12.33
C ASN A 165 2.02 -9.72 -13.83
N ASP A 166 2.50 -8.58 -14.33
CA ASP A 166 2.81 -8.35 -15.74
C ASP A 166 3.79 -9.39 -16.30
N GLU A 167 3.65 -9.73 -17.58
CA GLU A 167 4.55 -10.67 -18.26
C GLU A 167 6.00 -10.17 -18.31
N THR A 168 6.17 -8.84 -18.33
CA THR A 168 7.46 -8.16 -18.33
C THR A 168 8.19 -8.24 -16.99
N THR A 169 7.47 -8.52 -15.89
CA THR A 169 8.03 -8.61 -14.55
C THR A 169 8.89 -9.87 -14.39
N SER A 170 10.12 -9.68 -13.90
CA SER A 170 11.10 -10.74 -13.73
C SER A 170 10.57 -11.92 -12.91
N LYS A 171 10.69 -13.15 -13.44
CA LYS A 171 10.35 -14.39 -12.74
C LYS A 171 11.05 -14.53 -11.38
N GLN A 172 12.28 -14.02 -11.27
CA GLN A 172 13.02 -14.03 -10.02
C GLN A 172 12.31 -13.18 -8.95
N ILE A 173 11.83 -11.98 -9.32
CA ILE A 173 11.10 -11.11 -8.38
C ILE A 173 9.79 -11.76 -7.96
N LYS A 174 9.05 -12.36 -8.91
CA LYS A 174 7.83 -13.11 -8.61
C LYS A 174 8.09 -14.24 -7.61
N SER A 175 9.14 -15.04 -7.83
CA SER A 175 9.55 -16.11 -6.91
C SER A 175 9.99 -15.60 -5.54
N MET A 176 10.59 -14.41 -5.46
CA MET A 176 10.91 -13.80 -4.16
C MET A 176 9.67 -13.36 -3.39
N LEU A 177 8.53 -13.12 -4.05
CA LEU A 177 7.27 -12.76 -3.39
C LEU A 177 6.30 -13.92 -3.28
N GLN A 178 6.65 -15.11 -3.77
CA GLN A 178 5.91 -16.35 -3.48
C GLN A 178 6.22 -16.86 -2.07
#